data_AF-A0A662KZ24-F1
#
_entry.id   AF-A0A662KZ24-F1
#
_cell.length_a   1.000
_cell.length_b   1.000
_cell.length_c   1.000
_cell.angle_alpha   90.00
_cell.angle_beta   90.00
_cell.angle_gamma   90.00
#
_symmetry.space_group_name_H-M   'P 1'
#
loop_
_entity.id
_entity.type
_entity.pdbx_description
1 polymer ?
#
loop_
_entity_poly.entity_id
_entity_poly.type
_entity_poly.pdbx_seq_one_letter_code
_entity_poly.pdbx_strand_id
1 'polypeptide(L)'
;ALGLKPCTIYFQSKNSDVKDLGYLLGKKTNWSEVTAIYGFNGSTNMAHVLSPLIQCGDILHVQMEKYGGARPTLVPVGVDQDPHIRFSRDIANAHRLFNVAVAKDGRVGIFVKTDENVSRMLDIAEEVAGKFNFGMKRMDSYKAIYLDGASKDEIDKIDIELASREQEEGSYGFVAPSSTYHRFMTGITGGKMSSSKPESAIFLTDTPEEAKKKIMSAKTGGAVSLEEQRKYGGKPEECVVYELFLYHLMEDDKELDEIYEKCKSGEQMCGTCKKRAVELMQSFLRQLGEKREGAKDRVNEYIDL
;
A
#
# COMPACT_ATOMS: atom_id res chain seq x y z
N ALA A 1 10.24 3.42 18.05
CA ALA A 1 9.75 2.31 18.90
C ALA A 1 9.75 0.96 18.17
N LEU A 2 9.03 0.80 17.05
CA LEU A 2 8.93 -0.48 16.32
C LEU A 2 10.14 -0.82 15.44
N GLY A 3 11.18 0.02 15.40
CA GLY A 3 12.40 -0.24 14.62
C GLY A 3 12.36 0.26 13.18
N LEU A 4 11.50 1.23 12.87
CA LEU A 4 11.60 1.97 11.60
C LEU A 4 13.01 2.53 11.43
N LYS A 5 13.65 2.21 10.31
CA LYS A 5 14.90 2.83 9.87
C LYS A 5 14.66 4.33 9.54
N PRO A 6 15.70 5.17 9.40
CA PRO A 6 15.55 6.55 8.97
C PRO A 6 14.58 6.66 7.78
N CYS A 7 13.52 7.43 8.00
CA CYS A 7 12.43 7.65 7.06
C CYS A 7 11.91 9.07 7.23
N THR A 8 11.26 9.59 6.20
CA THR A 8 10.66 10.92 6.24
C THR A 8 9.20 10.80 6.63
N ILE A 9 8.82 11.45 7.74
CA ILE A 9 7.45 11.59 8.19
C ILE A 9 7.08 13.06 8.02
N TYR A 10 5.89 13.34 7.50
CA TYR A 10 5.41 14.71 7.34
C TYR A 10 3.93 14.79 7.67
N PHE A 11 3.45 16.02 7.89
CA PHE A 11 2.03 16.31 8.04
C PHE A 11 1.51 16.96 6.76
N GLN A 12 0.45 16.41 6.16
CA GLN A 12 -0.19 16.99 4.97
C GLN A 12 -0.52 18.49 5.15
N SER A 13 -0.93 18.90 6.36
CA SER A 13 -1.24 20.31 6.66
C SER A 13 -0.03 21.23 6.54
N LYS A 14 1.19 20.72 6.77
CA LYS A 14 2.46 21.45 6.71
C LYS A 14 3.21 21.27 5.39
N ASN A 15 2.91 20.22 4.63
CA ASN A 15 3.57 19.95 3.35
C ASN A 15 2.85 20.67 2.20
N SER A 16 3.37 21.82 1.75
CA SER A 16 2.84 22.57 0.60
C SER A 16 2.91 21.77 -0.68
N ASP A 17 4.00 21.05 -0.91
CA ASP A 17 4.26 20.35 -2.17
C ASP A 17 3.19 19.28 -2.43
N VAL A 18 2.79 18.53 -1.39
CA VAL A 18 1.68 17.56 -1.46
C VAL A 18 0.34 18.25 -1.75
N LYS A 19 0.06 19.38 -1.10
CA LYS A 19 -1.22 20.10 -1.27
C LYS A 19 -1.34 20.74 -2.66
N ASP A 20 -0.28 21.38 -3.11
CA ASP A 20 -0.20 22.02 -4.42
C ASP A 20 -0.26 20.96 -5.53
N LEU A 21 0.41 19.82 -5.32
CA LEU A 21 0.29 18.68 -6.20
C LEU A 21 -1.16 18.17 -6.25
N GLY A 22 -1.83 17.97 -5.11
CA GLY A 22 -3.23 17.56 -5.09
C GLY A 22 -4.16 18.48 -5.90
N TYR A 23 -3.96 19.79 -5.82
CA TYR A 23 -4.68 20.76 -6.66
C TYR A 23 -4.43 20.53 -8.16
N LEU A 24 -3.17 20.31 -8.55
CA LEU A 24 -2.79 20.06 -9.94
C LEU A 24 -3.36 18.75 -10.46
N LEU A 25 -3.29 17.68 -9.68
CA LEU A 25 -3.84 16.37 -10.02
C LEU A 25 -5.35 16.43 -10.29
N GLY A 26 -6.05 17.32 -9.57
CA GLY A 26 -7.48 17.59 -9.78
C GLY A 26 -7.82 18.05 -11.21
N LYS A 27 -6.88 18.64 -11.96
CA LYS A 27 -7.11 19.10 -13.34
C LYS A 27 -7.36 17.96 -14.34
N LYS A 28 -6.92 16.73 -14.02
CA LYS A 28 -7.13 15.54 -14.85
C LYS A 28 -8.08 14.52 -14.22
N THR A 29 -8.84 14.96 -13.23
CA THR A 29 -9.78 14.11 -12.48
C THR A 29 -11.22 14.38 -12.92
N ASN A 30 -12.04 13.33 -13.05
CA ASN A 30 -13.46 13.48 -13.38
C ASN A 30 -14.36 13.40 -12.13
N TRP A 31 -15.35 14.30 -12.02
CA TRP A 31 -16.33 14.28 -10.94
C TRP A 31 -17.12 12.98 -10.83
N SER A 32 -17.52 12.38 -11.96
CA SER A 32 -18.31 11.14 -11.96
C SER A 32 -17.51 9.95 -11.41
N GLU A 33 -16.22 9.89 -11.75
CA GLU A 33 -15.27 8.88 -11.28
C GLU A 33 -15.06 9.00 -9.77
N VAL A 34 -14.71 10.19 -9.28
CA VAL A 34 -14.49 10.41 -7.84
C VAL A 34 -15.76 10.13 -7.03
N THR A 35 -16.92 10.54 -7.55
CA THR A 35 -18.21 10.25 -6.91
C THR A 35 -18.47 8.75 -6.80
N ALA A 36 -18.18 7.99 -7.87
CA ALA A 36 -18.35 6.54 -7.89
C ALA A 36 -17.43 5.81 -6.90
N ILE A 37 -16.19 6.29 -6.74
CA ILE A 37 -15.19 5.67 -5.86
C ILE A 37 -15.46 5.96 -4.39
N TYR A 38 -15.77 7.22 -4.03
CA TYR A 38 -15.86 7.65 -2.62
C TYR A 38 -17.29 7.86 -2.12
N GLY A 39 -18.30 7.68 -2.98
CA GLY A 39 -19.71 7.81 -2.59
C GLY A 39 -20.13 9.23 -2.23
N PHE A 40 -19.48 10.24 -2.83
CA PHE A 40 -19.79 11.64 -2.58
C PHE A 40 -21.22 11.98 -3.01
N ASN A 41 -21.85 12.86 -2.24
CA ASN A 41 -23.23 13.27 -2.47
C ASN A 41 -23.43 14.72 -1.98
N GLY A 42 -24.65 15.23 -2.08
CA GLY A 42 -24.97 16.63 -1.77
C GLY A 42 -24.66 17.09 -0.33
N SER A 43 -24.46 16.17 0.63
CA SER A 43 -24.06 16.52 2.00
C SER A 43 -22.54 16.41 2.24
N THR A 44 -21.77 15.98 1.23
CA THR A 44 -20.31 15.85 1.34
C THR A 44 -19.65 17.23 1.34
N ASN A 45 -18.90 17.54 2.39
CA ASN A 45 -18.17 18.81 2.48
C ASN A 45 -16.96 18.84 1.54
N MET A 46 -16.55 20.04 1.11
CA MET A 46 -15.48 20.19 0.10
C MET A 46 -14.10 19.74 0.59
N ALA A 47 -13.83 19.78 1.89
CA ALA A 47 -12.56 19.25 2.42
C ALA A 47 -12.49 17.73 2.25
N HIS A 48 -13.60 17.03 2.44
CA HIS A 48 -13.72 15.59 2.18
C HIS A 48 -13.63 15.28 0.67
N VAL A 49 -14.17 16.16 -0.19
CA VAL A 49 -14.00 16.04 -1.65
C VAL A 49 -12.54 16.17 -2.07
N LEU A 50 -11.77 17.04 -1.41
CA LEU A 50 -10.36 17.27 -1.73
C LEU A 50 -9.43 16.16 -1.20
N SER A 51 -9.83 15.43 -0.16
CA SER A 51 -8.92 14.47 0.51
C SER A 51 -8.35 13.38 -0.42
N PRO A 52 -9.09 12.79 -1.38
CA PRO A 52 -8.52 11.82 -2.31
C PRO A 52 -7.41 12.40 -3.19
N LEU A 53 -7.51 13.67 -3.57
CA LEU A 53 -6.48 14.33 -4.38
C LEU A 53 -5.21 14.59 -3.57
N ILE A 54 -5.37 14.99 -2.30
CA ILE A 54 -4.25 15.12 -1.37
C ILE A 54 -3.55 13.78 -1.16
N GLN A 55 -4.31 12.69 -0.99
CA GLN A 55 -3.76 11.33 -0.86
C GLN A 55 -3.03 10.87 -2.14
N CYS A 56 -3.52 11.23 -3.33
CA CYS A 56 -2.75 11.01 -4.56
C CYS A 56 -1.45 11.82 -4.57
N GLY A 57 -1.50 13.05 -4.05
CA GLY A 57 -0.32 13.88 -3.81
C GLY A 57 0.69 13.19 -2.90
N ASP A 58 0.26 12.55 -1.80
CA ASP A 58 1.15 11.79 -0.91
C ASP A 58 1.88 10.67 -1.67
N ILE A 59 1.17 9.94 -2.54
CA ILE A 59 1.73 8.82 -3.30
C ILE A 59 2.73 9.30 -4.37
N LEU A 60 2.43 10.42 -5.03
CA LEU A 60 3.17 10.87 -6.22
C LEU A 60 4.23 11.93 -5.94
N HIS A 61 4.13 12.72 -4.86
CA HIS A 61 5.08 13.82 -4.60
C HIS A 61 6.52 13.33 -4.44
N VAL A 62 6.71 12.11 -3.93
CA VAL A 62 8.03 11.49 -3.77
C VAL A 62 8.74 11.24 -5.11
N GLN A 63 8.03 11.38 -6.23
CA GLN A 63 8.60 11.28 -7.56
C GLN A 63 8.92 12.65 -8.18
N MET A 64 8.62 13.76 -7.51
CA MET A 64 9.05 15.08 -7.98
C MET A 64 10.57 15.21 -7.86
N GLU A 65 11.18 16.02 -8.72
CA GLU A 65 12.65 16.20 -8.81
C GLU A 65 13.30 16.47 -7.44
N LYS A 66 12.72 17.38 -6.66
CA LYS A 66 13.15 17.73 -5.29
C LYS A 66 13.26 16.53 -4.34
N TYR A 67 12.47 15.48 -4.55
CA TYR A 67 12.42 14.29 -3.70
C TYR A 67 13.20 13.10 -4.25
N GLY A 68 13.80 13.23 -5.45
CA GLY A 68 14.58 12.17 -6.09
C GLY A 68 14.14 11.82 -7.51
N GLY A 69 13.16 12.55 -8.06
CA GLY A 69 12.73 12.40 -9.45
C GLY A 69 11.90 11.14 -9.73
N ALA A 70 11.55 10.97 -11.00
CA ALA A 70 10.70 9.91 -11.49
C ALA A 70 11.26 8.53 -11.11
N ARG A 71 10.47 7.76 -10.37
CA ARG A 71 10.86 6.43 -9.89
C ARG A 71 9.64 5.61 -9.48
N PRO A 72 9.72 4.28 -9.54
CA PRO A 72 8.67 3.41 -9.00
C PRO A 72 8.43 3.67 -7.51
N THR A 73 7.16 3.87 -7.15
CA THR A 73 6.70 3.94 -5.74
C THR A 73 5.97 2.66 -5.38
N LEU A 74 6.19 2.13 -4.17
CA LEU A 74 5.44 0.99 -3.63
C LEU A 74 4.54 1.44 -2.47
N VAL A 75 3.24 1.19 -2.59
CA VAL A 75 2.25 1.55 -1.55
C VAL A 75 1.63 0.27 -0.95
N PRO A 76 1.93 -0.09 0.31
CA PRO A 76 1.26 -1.20 0.99
C PRO A 76 -0.13 -0.78 1.46
N VAL A 77 -1.16 -1.53 1.07
CA VAL A 77 -2.56 -1.20 1.37
C VAL A 77 -3.41 -2.41 1.73
N GLY A 78 -4.53 -2.17 2.41
CA GLY A 78 -5.61 -3.15 2.52
C GLY A 78 -6.36 -3.29 1.20
N VAL A 79 -7.04 -4.43 1.00
CA VAL A 79 -7.80 -4.72 -0.24
C VAL A 79 -8.93 -3.72 -0.49
N ASP A 80 -9.51 -3.15 0.56
CA ASP A 80 -10.55 -2.12 0.50
C ASP A 80 -10.06 -0.78 -0.08
N GLN A 81 -8.75 -0.52 -0.08
CA GLN A 81 -8.13 0.70 -0.61
C GLN A 81 -7.74 0.56 -2.10
N ASP A 82 -7.95 -0.61 -2.72
CA ASP A 82 -7.67 -0.83 -4.14
C ASP A 82 -8.31 0.21 -5.08
N PRO A 83 -9.57 0.66 -4.87
CA PRO A 83 -10.17 1.70 -5.69
C PRO A 83 -9.36 3.00 -5.68
N HIS A 84 -8.80 3.40 -4.53
CA HIS A 84 -7.95 4.58 -4.43
C HIS A 84 -6.62 4.38 -5.16
N ILE A 85 -6.00 3.20 -5.05
CA ILE A 85 -4.76 2.90 -5.77
C ILE A 85 -4.96 2.93 -7.29
N ARG A 86 -6.08 2.39 -7.80
CA ARG A 86 -6.41 2.48 -9.23
C ARG A 86 -6.56 3.94 -9.67
N PHE A 87 -7.31 4.72 -8.89
CA PHE A 87 -7.48 6.15 -9.11
C PHE A 87 -6.12 6.89 -9.16
N SER A 88 -5.20 6.59 -8.25
CA SER A 88 -3.86 7.19 -8.27
C SER A 88 -3.04 6.80 -9.51
N ARG A 89 -3.18 5.56 -10.01
CA ARG A 89 -2.53 5.12 -11.26
C ARG A 89 -3.10 5.83 -12.47
N ASP A 90 -4.43 5.95 -12.54
CA ASP A 90 -5.12 6.62 -13.65
C ASP A 90 -4.74 8.11 -13.69
N ILE A 91 -4.68 8.77 -12.53
CA ILE A 91 -4.19 10.14 -12.40
C ILE A 91 -2.73 10.26 -12.83
N ALA A 92 -1.84 9.38 -12.37
CA ALA A 92 -0.42 9.41 -12.76
C ALA A 92 -0.30 9.32 -14.29
N ASN A 93 -0.96 8.33 -14.90
CA ASN A 93 -0.97 8.12 -16.34
C ASN A 93 -1.61 9.28 -17.12
N ALA A 94 -2.62 9.96 -16.56
CA ALA A 94 -3.28 11.10 -17.20
C ALA A 94 -2.39 12.35 -17.28
N HIS A 95 -1.36 12.44 -16.43
CA HIS A 95 -0.37 13.52 -16.44
C HIS A 95 0.89 13.18 -17.26
N ARG A 96 1.00 11.96 -17.79
CA ARG A 96 2.11 11.56 -18.64
C ARG A 96 2.00 12.14 -20.05
N LEU A 97 3.14 12.48 -20.64
CA LEU A 97 3.27 12.89 -22.04
C LEU A 97 3.37 11.70 -22.98
N PHE A 98 3.90 10.58 -22.49
CA PHE A 98 4.01 9.33 -23.24
C PHE A 98 3.11 8.24 -22.67
N ASN A 99 2.82 7.23 -23.50
CA ASN A 99 2.24 5.97 -23.10
C ASN A 99 3.01 4.86 -23.80
N VAL A 100 3.47 3.85 -23.07
CA VAL A 100 4.12 2.67 -23.65
C VAL A 100 3.14 1.50 -23.55
N ALA A 101 2.75 0.95 -24.69
CA ALA A 101 1.75 -0.11 -24.72
C ALA A 101 1.93 -1.04 -25.92
N VAL A 102 1.32 -2.23 -25.83
CA VAL A 102 1.22 -3.15 -26.96
C VAL A 102 0.13 -2.65 -27.90
N ALA A 103 0.52 -2.37 -29.13
CA ALA A 103 -0.36 -1.98 -30.21
C ALA A 103 -1.24 -3.15 -30.68
N LYS A 104 -2.27 -2.84 -31.47
CA LYS A 104 -3.21 -3.85 -32.01
C LYS A 104 -2.55 -4.90 -32.89
N ASP A 105 -1.41 -4.59 -33.49
CA ASP A 105 -0.60 -5.50 -34.31
C ASP A 105 0.39 -6.35 -33.48
N GLY A 106 0.35 -6.23 -32.14
CA GLY A 106 1.18 -7.00 -31.22
C GLY A 106 2.55 -6.40 -30.92
N ARG A 107 2.94 -5.30 -31.58
CA ARG A 107 4.22 -4.62 -31.33
C ARG A 107 4.13 -3.70 -30.13
N VAL A 108 5.22 -3.55 -29.38
CA VAL A 108 5.31 -2.50 -28.36
C VAL A 108 5.48 -1.15 -29.06
N GLY A 109 4.73 -0.16 -28.62
CA GLY A 109 4.80 1.19 -29.14
C GLY A 109 4.90 2.24 -28.04
N ILE A 110 5.65 3.30 -28.31
CA ILE A 110 5.66 4.54 -27.53
C ILE A 110 4.73 5.51 -28.25
N PHE A 111 3.73 6.02 -27.54
CA PHE A 111 2.70 6.90 -28.07
C PHE A 111 2.78 8.26 -27.37
N VAL A 112 2.88 9.34 -28.14
CA VAL A 112 2.83 10.71 -27.62
C VAL A 112 1.39 11.10 -27.39
N LYS A 113 1.04 11.48 -26.15
CA LYS A 113 -0.32 11.81 -25.71
C LYS A 113 -0.68 13.28 -25.92
N THR A 114 0.32 14.16 -26.04
CA THR A 114 0.12 15.60 -26.21
C THR A 114 -0.05 16.02 -27.68
N ASP A 115 -0.76 17.13 -27.90
CA ASP A 115 -0.84 17.83 -29.19
C ASP A 115 0.21 18.93 -29.33
N GLU A 116 0.90 19.26 -28.24
CA GLU A 116 1.95 20.28 -28.20
C GLU A 116 3.33 19.66 -28.42
N ASN A 117 4.20 20.36 -29.16
CA ASN A 117 5.60 19.98 -29.38
C ASN A 117 5.80 18.51 -29.83
N VAL A 118 4.87 17.95 -30.61
CA VAL A 118 4.85 16.54 -31.01
C VAL A 118 6.17 16.08 -31.63
N SER A 119 6.78 16.89 -32.50
CA SER A 119 8.08 16.54 -33.11
C SER A 119 9.15 16.32 -32.05
N ARG A 120 9.28 17.26 -31.09
CA ARG A 120 10.23 17.16 -29.98
C ARG A 120 9.96 15.93 -29.11
N MET A 121 8.70 15.63 -28.85
CA MET A 121 8.32 14.44 -28.07
C MET A 121 8.68 13.14 -28.82
N LEU A 122 8.48 13.08 -30.13
CA LEU A 122 8.91 11.95 -30.94
C LEU A 122 10.43 11.81 -30.95
N ASP A 123 11.18 12.92 -31.04
CA ASP A 123 12.65 12.89 -30.98
C ASP A 123 13.12 12.30 -29.63
N ILE A 124 12.53 12.72 -28.52
CA ILE A 124 12.82 12.16 -27.18
C ILE A 124 12.49 10.67 -27.11
N ALA A 125 11.34 10.26 -27.65
CA ALA A 125 10.94 8.87 -27.64
C ALA A 125 11.88 8.00 -28.50
N GLU A 126 12.44 8.52 -29.61
CA GLU A 126 13.48 7.86 -30.40
C GLU A 126 14.81 7.77 -29.62
N GLU A 127 15.22 8.85 -28.94
CA GLU A 127 16.41 8.86 -28.07
C GLU A 127 16.32 7.78 -26.98
N VAL A 128 15.16 7.67 -26.32
CA VAL A 128 14.92 6.67 -25.29
C VAL A 128 14.91 5.26 -25.89
N ALA A 129 14.14 5.05 -26.97
CA ALA A 129 14.08 3.75 -27.65
C ALA A 129 15.47 3.26 -28.10
N GLY A 130 16.33 4.18 -28.56
CA GLY A 130 17.69 3.90 -28.99
C GLY A 130 18.57 3.29 -27.90
N LYS A 131 18.30 3.57 -26.61
CA LYS A 131 19.04 2.99 -25.48
C LYS A 131 18.81 1.48 -25.30
N PHE A 132 17.70 0.96 -25.83
CA PHE A 132 17.30 -0.44 -25.67
C PHE A 132 17.67 -1.33 -26.88
N ASN A 133 18.32 -0.78 -27.92
CA ASN A 133 18.81 -1.52 -29.10
C ASN A 133 17.73 -2.28 -29.88
N PHE A 134 16.49 -1.78 -29.91
CA PHE A 134 15.43 -2.33 -30.76
C PHE A 134 15.45 -1.72 -32.16
N GLY A 135 14.94 -2.47 -33.15
CA GLY A 135 14.52 -1.85 -34.41
C GLY A 135 13.36 -0.90 -34.13
N MET A 136 13.33 0.26 -34.76
CA MET A 136 12.27 1.25 -34.51
C MET A 136 11.67 1.79 -35.80
N LYS A 137 10.37 2.03 -35.77
CA LYS A 137 9.62 2.66 -36.85
C LYS A 137 8.81 3.84 -36.32
N ARG A 138 9.28 5.05 -36.65
CA ARG A 138 8.56 6.30 -36.38
C ARG A 138 7.39 6.51 -37.33
N MET A 139 6.27 6.96 -36.79
CA MET A 139 5.05 7.29 -37.51
C MET A 139 4.46 8.60 -36.97
N ASP A 140 4.93 9.73 -37.51
CA ASP A 140 4.50 11.07 -37.08
C ASP A 140 2.98 11.28 -37.17
N SER A 141 2.33 10.76 -38.21
CA SER A 141 0.87 10.87 -38.39
C SER A 141 0.07 10.19 -37.28
N TYR A 142 0.66 9.19 -36.61
CA TYR A 142 0.06 8.48 -35.48
C TYR A 142 0.69 8.86 -34.15
N LYS A 143 1.62 9.82 -34.15
CA LYS A 143 2.38 10.25 -32.97
C LYS A 143 3.00 9.08 -32.21
N ALA A 144 3.57 8.12 -32.93
CA ALA A 144 4.01 6.86 -32.36
C ALA A 144 5.35 6.39 -32.90
N ILE A 145 6.07 5.65 -32.07
CA ILE A 145 7.26 4.86 -32.43
C ILE A 145 6.96 3.41 -32.09
N TYR A 146 7.04 2.55 -33.10
CA TYR A 146 6.90 1.11 -32.91
C TYR A 146 8.27 0.47 -32.73
N LEU A 147 8.40 -0.40 -31.74
CA LEU A 147 9.64 -1.09 -31.39
C LEU A 147 9.54 -2.53 -31.87
N ASP A 148 10.34 -2.87 -32.87
CA ASP A 148 10.42 -4.21 -33.45
C ASP A 148 11.31 -5.09 -32.57
N GLY A 149 10.76 -6.23 -32.12
CA GLY A 149 11.46 -7.20 -31.27
C GLY A 149 11.38 -6.92 -29.76
N ALA A 150 10.80 -5.80 -29.33
CA ALA A 150 10.54 -5.53 -27.93
C ALA A 150 9.39 -6.40 -27.40
N SER A 151 9.58 -7.00 -26.23
CA SER A 151 8.55 -7.77 -25.53
C SER A 151 7.82 -6.91 -24.47
N LYS A 152 6.80 -7.49 -23.83
CA LYS A 152 6.02 -6.81 -22.80
C LYS A 152 6.84 -6.49 -21.54
N ASP A 153 7.88 -7.28 -21.26
CA ASP A 153 8.71 -7.15 -20.06
C ASP A 153 9.62 -5.90 -20.09
N GLU A 154 9.73 -5.24 -21.25
CA GLU A 154 10.51 -4.03 -21.45
C GLU A 154 9.68 -2.75 -21.31
N ILE A 155 8.35 -2.87 -21.32
CA ILE A 155 7.42 -1.72 -21.24
C ILE A 155 7.74 -0.87 -20.01
N ASP A 156 7.85 -1.49 -18.83
CA ASP A 156 8.10 -0.76 -17.58
C ASP A 156 9.45 -0.05 -17.59
N LYS A 157 10.49 -0.67 -18.18
CA LYS A 157 11.83 -0.07 -18.26
C LYS A 157 11.83 1.15 -19.19
N ILE A 158 11.15 1.06 -20.32
CA ILE A 158 11.00 2.16 -21.28
C ILE A 158 10.14 3.28 -20.66
N ASP A 159 9.04 2.93 -19.99
CA ASP A 159 8.15 3.90 -19.37
C ASP A 159 8.85 4.72 -18.29
N ILE A 160 9.66 4.07 -17.42
CA ILE A 160 10.44 4.77 -16.39
C ILE A 160 11.45 5.73 -17.01
N GLU A 161 12.16 5.31 -18.06
CA GLU A 161 13.12 6.17 -18.74
C GLU A 161 12.43 7.38 -19.39
N LEU A 162 11.28 7.16 -20.05
CA LEU A 162 10.46 8.26 -20.57
C LEU A 162 9.98 9.18 -19.44
N ALA A 163 9.64 8.63 -18.27
CA ALA A 163 9.19 9.40 -17.12
C ALA A 163 10.26 10.40 -16.67
N SER A 164 11.52 9.96 -16.60
CA SER A 164 12.66 10.82 -16.29
C SER A 164 12.85 11.91 -17.36
N ARG A 165 12.74 11.56 -18.65
CA ARG A 165 12.82 12.55 -19.75
C ARG A 165 11.69 13.57 -19.72
N GLU A 166 10.48 13.17 -19.34
CA GLU A 166 9.36 14.09 -19.17
C GLU A 166 9.64 15.16 -18.11
N GLN A 167 10.36 14.82 -17.04
CA GLN A 167 10.75 15.79 -16.01
C GLN A 167 11.73 16.83 -16.54
N GLU A 168 12.69 16.42 -17.36
CA GLU A 168 13.64 17.34 -18.00
C GLU A 168 12.96 18.33 -18.95
N GLU A 169 11.81 17.95 -19.52
CA GLU A 169 10.97 18.82 -20.35
C GLU A 169 9.97 19.65 -19.52
N GLY A 170 10.10 19.66 -18.19
CA GLY A 170 9.28 20.46 -17.28
C GLY A 170 7.91 19.86 -16.92
N SER A 171 7.66 18.59 -17.28
CA SER A 171 6.49 17.83 -16.82
C SER A 171 6.79 17.10 -15.50
N TYR A 172 5.82 16.37 -14.97
CA TYR A 172 5.98 15.62 -13.72
C TYR A 172 6.60 14.23 -13.91
N GLY A 173 6.39 13.57 -15.05
CA GLY A 173 6.94 12.24 -15.30
C GLY A 173 6.53 11.19 -14.26
N PHE A 174 5.25 11.13 -13.90
CA PHE A 174 4.79 10.18 -12.87
C PHE A 174 4.82 8.72 -13.34
N VAL A 175 5.50 7.87 -12.59
CA VAL A 175 5.40 6.42 -12.72
C VAL A 175 4.21 5.94 -11.88
N ALA A 176 3.32 5.15 -12.49
CA ALA A 176 2.16 4.61 -11.80
C ALA A 176 2.59 3.80 -10.55
N PRO A 177 1.97 4.01 -9.38
CA PRO A 177 2.41 3.36 -8.16
C PRO A 177 2.17 1.85 -8.21
N SER A 178 3.16 1.08 -7.76
CA SER A 178 3.00 -0.32 -7.42
C SER A 178 2.31 -0.46 -6.07
N SER A 179 1.63 -1.57 -5.83
CA SER A 179 0.96 -1.83 -4.55
C SER A 179 1.12 -3.28 -4.10
N THR A 180 1.16 -3.46 -2.78
CA THR A 180 0.99 -4.77 -2.14
C THR A 180 -0.30 -4.76 -1.34
N TYR A 181 -0.98 -5.91 -1.29
CA TYR A 181 -2.26 -6.04 -0.63
C TYR A 181 -2.15 -6.97 0.58
N HIS A 182 -2.53 -6.48 1.75
CA HIS A 182 -2.58 -7.28 2.97
C HIS A 182 -4.03 -7.57 3.37
N ARG A 183 -4.21 -8.73 4.01
CA ARG A 183 -5.48 -9.09 4.64
C ARG A 183 -5.61 -8.35 5.97
N PHE A 184 -6.82 -7.91 6.29
CA PHE A 184 -7.10 -7.38 7.62
C PHE A 184 -7.16 -8.49 8.64
N MET A 185 -6.56 -8.22 9.79
CA MET A 185 -6.73 -9.09 10.95
C MET A 185 -8.13 -8.98 11.54
N THR A 186 -8.63 -10.10 12.03
CA THR A 186 -9.88 -10.12 12.79
C THR A 186 -9.67 -9.45 14.14
N GLY A 187 -10.62 -8.62 14.54
CA GLY A 187 -10.68 -8.08 15.90
C GLY A 187 -10.88 -9.18 16.93
N ILE A 188 -10.50 -8.90 18.18
CA ILE A 188 -10.53 -9.82 19.32
C ILE A 188 -11.89 -10.50 19.50
N THR A 189 -12.97 -9.78 19.21
CA THR A 189 -14.35 -10.26 19.33
C THR A 189 -14.90 -10.95 18.07
N GLY A 190 -14.09 -11.15 17.03
CA GLY A 190 -14.44 -11.84 15.79
C GLY A 190 -14.97 -10.96 14.64
N GLY A 191 -14.95 -9.63 14.79
CA GLY A 191 -15.36 -8.65 13.78
C GLY A 191 -14.19 -7.80 13.28
N LYS A 192 -14.44 -6.54 12.88
CA LYS A 192 -13.37 -5.58 12.59
C LYS A 192 -12.81 -4.98 13.88
N MET A 193 -11.50 -4.72 13.91
CA MET A 193 -10.90 -3.87 14.94
C MET A 193 -11.43 -2.44 14.81
N SER A 194 -11.72 -1.81 15.94
CA SER A 194 -12.18 -0.41 15.97
C SER A 194 -11.63 0.34 17.18
N SER A 195 -11.15 1.57 16.95
CA SER A 195 -10.77 2.48 18.02
C SER A 195 -11.96 2.90 18.90
N SER A 196 -13.17 2.97 18.33
CA SER A 196 -14.40 3.29 19.07
C SER A 196 -14.95 2.13 19.92
N LYS A 197 -14.40 0.92 19.75
CA LYS A 197 -14.74 -0.29 20.51
C LYS A 197 -13.45 -0.90 21.08
N PRO A 198 -12.88 -0.33 22.15
CA PRO A 198 -11.55 -0.70 22.64
C PRO A 198 -11.37 -2.18 22.97
N GLU A 199 -12.44 -2.89 23.29
CA GLU A 199 -12.46 -4.34 23.54
C GLU A 199 -12.24 -5.19 22.28
N SER A 200 -12.43 -4.60 21.09
CA SER A 200 -12.25 -5.27 19.80
C SER A 200 -10.80 -5.33 19.33
N ALA A 201 -9.88 -4.60 19.96
CA ALA A 201 -8.49 -4.45 19.52
C ALA A 201 -7.51 -4.41 20.69
N ILE A 202 -6.29 -4.90 20.47
CA ILE A 202 -5.16 -4.70 21.39
C ILE A 202 -4.42 -3.45 20.89
N PHE A 203 -4.39 -2.39 21.70
CA PHE A 203 -3.63 -1.19 21.34
C PHE A 203 -2.18 -1.36 21.76
N LEU A 204 -1.27 -0.78 20.99
CA LEU A 204 0.16 -0.77 21.35
C LEU A 204 0.44 0.02 22.64
N THR A 205 -0.53 0.78 23.13
CA THR A 205 -0.48 1.52 24.40
C THR A 205 -1.17 0.79 25.55
N ASP A 206 -1.80 -0.36 25.30
CA ASP A 206 -2.38 -1.18 26.37
C ASP A 206 -1.29 -1.64 27.33
N THR A 207 -1.64 -1.71 28.61
CA THR A 207 -0.83 -2.39 29.61
C THR A 207 -0.82 -3.90 29.36
N PRO A 208 0.22 -4.63 29.82
CA PRO A 208 0.26 -6.09 29.73
C PRO A 208 -0.98 -6.76 30.34
N GLU A 209 -1.59 -6.17 31.36
CA GLU A 209 -2.77 -6.67 32.06
C GLU A 209 -4.07 -6.45 31.26
N GLU A 210 -4.18 -5.32 30.56
CA GLU A 210 -5.29 -5.06 29.63
C GLU A 210 -5.23 -6.00 28.43
N ALA A 211 -4.06 -6.16 27.81
CA ALA A 211 -3.85 -7.10 26.71
C ALA A 211 -4.18 -8.54 27.12
N LYS A 212 -3.77 -8.94 28.33
CA LYS A 212 -4.13 -10.25 28.91
C LYS A 212 -5.65 -10.44 28.98
N LYS A 213 -6.39 -9.47 29.52
CA LYS A 213 -7.85 -9.56 29.64
C LYS A 213 -8.50 -9.73 28.26
N LYS A 214 -8.07 -8.94 27.27
CA LYS A 214 -8.57 -8.99 25.88
C LYS A 214 -8.27 -10.33 25.20
N ILE A 215 -7.05 -10.84 25.30
CA ILE A 215 -6.68 -12.14 24.70
C ILE A 215 -7.46 -13.28 25.37
N MET A 216 -7.61 -13.24 26.70
CA MET A 216 -8.37 -14.28 27.41
C MET A 216 -9.84 -14.30 27.01
N SER A 217 -10.44 -13.16 26.66
CA SER A 217 -11.81 -13.06 26.13
C SER A 217 -11.92 -13.23 24.61
N ALA A 218 -10.82 -13.42 23.89
CA ALA A 218 -10.82 -13.48 22.42
C ALA A 218 -11.69 -14.63 21.88
N LYS A 219 -12.35 -14.40 20.74
CA LYS A 219 -13.07 -15.44 19.99
C LYS A 219 -12.08 -16.48 19.48
N THR A 220 -12.37 -17.75 19.73
CA THR A 220 -11.57 -18.89 19.27
C THR A 220 -12.37 -19.77 18.33
N GLY A 221 -11.68 -20.52 17.47
CA GLY A 221 -12.28 -21.58 16.66
C GLY A 221 -12.36 -22.94 17.35
N GLY A 222 -12.22 -23.00 18.69
CA GLY A 222 -12.36 -24.24 19.44
C GLY A 222 -13.82 -24.69 19.59
N ALA A 223 -14.00 -25.96 19.95
CA ALA A 223 -15.32 -26.56 20.20
C ALA A 223 -16.01 -26.01 21.46
N VAL A 224 -17.30 -26.31 21.62
CA VAL A 224 -18.13 -25.81 22.72
C VAL A 224 -17.72 -26.45 24.06
N SER A 225 -17.26 -27.70 24.03
CA SER A 225 -16.79 -28.42 25.22
C SER A 225 -15.37 -28.98 25.06
N LEU A 226 -14.72 -29.29 26.18
CA LEU A 226 -13.40 -29.94 26.19
C LEU A 226 -13.42 -31.34 25.56
N GLU A 227 -14.51 -32.08 25.73
CA GLU A 227 -14.68 -33.41 25.16
C GLU A 227 -14.77 -33.34 23.63
N GLU A 228 -15.58 -32.42 23.11
CA GLU A 228 -15.67 -32.18 21.67
C GLU A 228 -14.34 -31.68 21.10
N GLN A 229 -13.64 -30.78 21.80
CA GLN A 229 -12.33 -30.30 21.36
C GLN A 229 -11.35 -31.46 21.22
N ARG A 230 -11.30 -32.39 22.18
CA ARG A 230 -10.42 -33.57 22.12
C ARG A 230 -10.82 -34.55 21.03
N LYS A 231 -12.11 -34.67 20.73
CA LYS A 231 -12.64 -35.66 19.78
C LYS A 231 -12.60 -35.16 18.33
N TYR A 232 -12.90 -33.89 18.10
CA TYR A 232 -13.10 -33.32 16.77
C TYR A 232 -12.12 -32.20 16.44
N GLY A 233 -11.31 -31.76 17.40
CA GLY A 233 -10.37 -30.65 17.22
C GLY A 233 -11.04 -29.29 17.18
N GLY A 234 -10.21 -28.26 17.00
CA GLY A 234 -10.62 -26.89 16.72
C GLY A 234 -10.38 -26.51 15.26
N LYS A 235 -10.77 -25.28 14.93
CA LYS A 235 -10.61 -24.64 13.62
C LYS A 235 -9.66 -23.45 13.73
N PRO A 236 -8.35 -23.61 13.56
CA PRO A 236 -7.40 -22.51 13.63
C PRO A 236 -7.70 -21.34 12.68
N GLU A 237 -8.30 -21.63 11.53
CA GLU A 237 -8.66 -20.64 10.48
C GLU A 237 -9.77 -19.68 10.93
N GLU A 238 -10.55 -20.07 11.94
CA GLU A 238 -11.61 -19.25 12.53
C GLU A 238 -11.19 -18.69 13.91
N CYS A 239 -9.90 -18.80 14.28
CA CYS A 239 -9.40 -18.49 15.62
C CYS A 239 -8.54 -17.22 15.67
N VAL A 240 -9.02 -16.20 16.37
CA VAL A 240 -8.28 -14.93 16.53
C VAL A 240 -6.96 -15.11 17.29
N VAL A 241 -6.91 -16.07 18.21
CA VAL A 241 -5.67 -16.37 18.97
C VAL A 241 -4.59 -16.95 18.06
N TYR A 242 -4.97 -17.83 17.13
CA TYR A 242 -4.03 -18.35 16.13
C TYR A 242 -3.59 -17.26 15.16
N GLU A 243 -4.51 -16.38 14.77
CA GLU A 243 -4.21 -15.21 13.95
C GLU A 243 -3.19 -14.27 14.61
N LEU A 244 -3.25 -14.07 15.93
CA LEU A 244 -2.22 -13.29 16.66
C LEU A 244 -0.83 -13.93 16.57
N PHE A 245 -0.74 -15.26 16.62
CA PHE A 245 0.53 -15.95 16.40
C PHE A 245 1.05 -15.71 15.00
N LEU A 246 0.20 -15.99 14.00
CA LEU A 246 0.53 -15.89 12.59
C LEU A 246 1.04 -14.51 12.17
N TYR A 247 0.43 -13.44 12.67
CA TYR A 247 0.77 -12.08 12.22
C TYR A 247 1.85 -11.39 13.07
N HIS A 248 1.97 -11.72 14.36
CA HIS A 248 2.68 -10.84 15.29
C HIS A 248 3.55 -11.54 16.32
N LEU A 249 3.11 -12.68 16.86
CA LEU A 249 3.73 -13.24 18.06
C LEU A 249 4.73 -14.36 17.77
N MET A 250 4.74 -14.91 16.56
CA MET A 250 5.62 -16.02 16.19
C MET A 250 6.23 -15.82 14.81
N GLU A 251 7.53 -16.03 14.71
CA GLU A 251 8.30 -15.92 13.46
C GLU A 251 8.65 -17.29 12.84
N ASP A 252 8.63 -18.37 13.64
CA ASP A 252 8.94 -19.73 13.15
C ASP A 252 7.67 -20.44 12.66
N ASP A 253 7.61 -20.64 11.34
CA ASP A 253 6.53 -21.34 10.66
C ASP A 253 6.33 -22.77 11.18
N LYS A 254 7.40 -23.46 11.62
CA LYS A 254 7.26 -24.82 12.18
C LYS A 254 6.49 -24.82 13.48
N GLU A 255 6.74 -23.85 14.34
CA GLU A 255 6.00 -23.74 15.60
C GLU A 255 4.52 -23.37 15.36
N LEU A 256 4.24 -22.56 14.32
CA LEU A 256 2.88 -22.25 13.90
C LEU A 256 2.16 -23.51 13.39
N ASP A 257 2.80 -24.28 12.51
CA ASP A 257 2.29 -25.54 11.98
C ASP A 257 2.01 -26.55 13.10
N GLU A 258 2.90 -26.65 14.10
CA GLU A 258 2.67 -27.50 15.26
C GLU A 258 1.43 -27.08 16.07
N ILE A 259 1.24 -25.78 16.33
CA ILE A 259 0.05 -25.28 17.03
C ILE A 259 -1.21 -25.58 16.22
N TYR A 260 -1.13 -25.40 14.91
CA TYR A 260 -2.22 -25.64 13.98
C TYR A 260 -2.66 -27.11 14.01
N GLU A 261 -1.72 -28.04 13.83
CA GLU A 261 -1.99 -29.48 13.83
C GLU A 261 -2.46 -29.97 15.19
N LYS A 262 -1.82 -29.54 16.29
CA LYS A 262 -2.27 -29.88 17.65
C LYS A 262 -3.67 -29.35 17.95
N CYS A 263 -4.04 -28.19 17.41
CA CYS A 263 -5.40 -27.65 17.55
C CYS A 263 -6.41 -28.49 16.76
N LYS A 264 -6.10 -28.83 15.50
CA LYS A 264 -6.95 -29.66 14.64
C LYS A 264 -7.11 -31.10 15.13
N SER A 265 -6.08 -31.67 15.76
CA SER A 265 -6.15 -33.03 16.33
C SER A 265 -6.89 -33.09 17.66
N GLY A 266 -7.12 -31.95 18.31
CA GLY A 266 -7.72 -31.88 19.64
C GLY A 266 -6.72 -32.03 20.80
N GLU A 267 -5.42 -32.07 20.52
CA GLU A 267 -4.35 -32.10 21.53
C GLU A 267 -4.22 -30.73 22.25
N GLN A 268 -4.35 -29.63 21.52
CA GLN A 268 -4.22 -28.26 22.04
C GLN A 268 -5.57 -27.70 22.52
N MET A 269 -5.61 -27.27 23.78
CA MET A 269 -6.79 -26.61 24.37
C MET A 269 -6.73 -25.09 24.20
N CYS A 270 -7.88 -24.44 23.99
CA CYS A 270 -7.97 -22.99 23.80
C CYS A 270 -7.41 -22.19 24.98
N GLY A 271 -7.65 -22.64 26.22
CA GLY A 271 -7.20 -21.93 27.42
C GLY A 271 -5.67 -21.89 27.56
N THR A 272 -4.99 -22.99 27.26
CA THR A 272 -3.51 -23.04 27.27
C THR A 272 -2.93 -22.28 26.09
N CYS A 273 -3.56 -22.38 24.92
CA CYS A 273 -3.20 -21.62 23.71
C CYS A 273 -3.26 -20.10 23.97
N LYS A 274 -4.33 -19.62 24.60
CA LYS A 274 -4.49 -18.22 25.03
C LYS A 274 -3.41 -17.78 26.01
N LYS A 275 -3.07 -18.60 27.01
CA LYS A 275 -2.01 -18.26 27.97
C LYS A 275 -0.66 -18.03 27.28
N ARG A 276 -0.31 -18.88 26.30
CA ARG A 276 0.90 -18.68 25.48
C ARG A 276 0.86 -17.36 24.72
N ALA A 277 -0.26 -17.02 24.09
CA ALA A 277 -0.42 -15.72 23.42
C ALA A 277 -0.30 -14.54 24.38
N VAL A 278 -0.84 -14.66 25.59
CA VAL A 278 -0.69 -13.64 26.64
C VAL A 278 0.79 -13.45 26.99
N GLU A 279 1.53 -14.52 27.26
CA GLU A 279 2.95 -14.43 27.63
C GLU A 279 3.77 -13.71 26.56
N LEU A 280 3.60 -14.09 25.29
CA LEU A 280 4.30 -13.46 24.16
C LEU A 280 3.90 -11.99 24.00
N MET A 281 2.60 -11.68 24.06
CA MET A 281 2.10 -10.31 23.92
C MET A 281 2.55 -9.41 25.08
N GLN A 282 2.55 -9.92 26.32
CA GLN A 282 3.02 -9.17 27.47
C GLN A 282 4.52 -8.86 27.35
N SER A 283 5.32 -9.81 26.88
CA SER A 283 6.75 -9.59 26.58
C SER A 283 6.91 -8.51 25.50
N PHE A 284 6.18 -8.62 24.39
CA PHE A 284 6.21 -7.66 23.30
C PHE A 284 5.85 -6.23 23.76
N LEU A 285 4.75 -6.05 24.50
CA LEU A 285 4.30 -4.73 24.95
C LEU A 285 5.28 -4.09 25.95
N ARG A 286 5.92 -4.88 26.83
CA ARG A 286 6.96 -4.37 27.74
C ARG A 286 8.15 -3.84 26.96
N GLN A 287 8.70 -4.64 26.05
CA GLN A 287 9.80 -4.23 25.19
C GLN A 287 9.44 -3.01 24.33
N LEU A 288 8.22 -2.97 23.80
CA LEU A 288 7.73 -1.84 23.02
C LEU A 288 7.61 -0.57 23.87
N GLY A 289 7.18 -0.70 25.13
CA GLY A 289 7.12 0.40 26.10
C GLY A 289 8.49 1.04 26.33
N GLU A 290 9.50 0.22 26.59
CA GLU A 290 10.90 0.67 26.77
C GLU A 290 11.42 1.37 25.50
N LYS A 291 11.23 0.74 24.33
CA LYS A 291 11.62 1.31 23.03
C LYS A 291 10.85 2.57 22.66
N ARG A 292 9.63 2.75 23.19
CA ARG A 292 8.82 3.96 22.98
C ARG A 292 9.35 5.11 23.81
N GLU A 293 9.70 4.86 25.07
CA GLU A 293 10.26 5.89 25.95
C GLU A 293 11.55 6.47 25.35
N GLY A 294 12.50 5.61 24.97
CA GLY A 294 13.75 6.06 24.35
C GLY A 294 13.58 6.68 22.95
N ALA A 295 12.43 6.51 22.30
CA ALA A 295 12.16 7.12 21.00
C ALA A 295 11.56 8.53 21.09
N LYS A 296 11.00 8.93 22.25
CA LYS A 296 10.32 10.23 22.40
C LYS A 296 11.21 11.42 22.03
N ASP A 297 12.45 11.40 22.50
CA ASP A 297 13.40 12.49 22.29
C ASP A 297 13.91 12.57 20.84
N ARG A 298 13.70 11.49 20.08
CA ARG A 298 14.19 11.34 18.70
C ARG A 298 13.11 11.56 17.65
N VAL A 299 11.86 11.81 18.04
CA VAL A 299 10.74 11.96 17.09
C VAL A 299 11.02 13.09 16.09
N ASN A 300 11.61 14.19 16.55
CA ASN A 300 11.95 15.33 15.70
C ASN A 300 13.05 15.03 14.66
N GLU A 301 13.80 13.93 14.78
CA GLU A 301 14.76 13.51 13.75
C GLU A 301 14.06 13.00 12.48
N TYR A 302 12.78 12.62 12.56
CA TYR A 302 12.05 11.97 11.48
C TYR A 302 10.95 12.85 10.90
N ILE A 303 10.54 13.90 11.61
CA ILE A 303 9.50 14.81 11.17
C ILE A 303 10.16 15.91 10.34
N ASP A 304 9.85 15.93 9.05
CA ASP A 304 10.13 17.07 8.19
C ASP A 304 9.13 18.17 8.57
N LEU A 305 9.63 19.22 9.23
CA LEU A 305 8.83 20.31 9.81
C LEU A 305 8.69 21.49 8.87
#